data_AF-A0A7G5EF20-F1
#
_entry.id   AF-A0A7G5EF20-F1
#
_cell.length_a   1.000
_cell.length_b   1.000
_cell.length_c   1.000
_cell.angle_alpha   90.00
_cell.angle_beta   90.00
_cell.angle_gamma   90.00
#
_symmetry.space_group_name_H-M   'P 1'
#
loop_
_entity.id
_entity.type
_entity.pdbx_description
1 polymer ?
#
loop_
_entity_poly.entity_id
_entity_poly.type
_entity_poly.pdbx_seq_one_letter_code
_entity_poly.pdbx_strand_id
1 'polypeptide(L)'
;MKKLLCASAVALAVGGFASAANAAPVQWTLTNVQFVDGGRATGSYVFDASTGTISGVNISTTGTEGTPAATFVTTCNGTNCSAVPPDPEQYIVFVPADNSDLTGKQALYLDLSSAMTDAGGTIPINPPQGEPEGQPEAVALRTKAFTGVCQDIDCEALPGNLRMVASGQVVGRAVAAPASTTAVPMMAPWSLALLSLLLAPLAWLHKRRQQR
;
A
#
# COMPACT_ATOMS: atom_id res chain seq x y z
N MET A 1 55.12 6.85 -16.02
CA MET A 1 54.37 5.62 -15.69
C MET A 1 53.82 5.56 -14.25
N LYS A 2 53.93 6.61 -13.40
CA LYS A 2 53.36 6.65 -12.03
C LYS A 2 51.97 7.31 -11.93
N LYS A 3 51.48 7.96 -12.98
CA LYS A 3 50.22 8.73 -12.96
C LYS A 3 48.99 7.96 -13.45
N LEU A 4 49.18 6.78 -14.06
CA LEU A 4 48.08 5.95 -14.61
C LEU A 4 47.49 4.95 -13.61
N LEU A 5 48.14 4.74 -12.46
CA LEU A 5 47.71 3.77 -11.44
C LEU A 5 46.79 4.36 -10.35
N CYS A 6 46.66 5.69 -10.25
CA CYS A 6 45.79 6.33 -9.27
C CYS A 6 44.35 6.55 -9.76
N ALA A 7 44.10 6.45 -11.07
CA ALA A 7 42.77 6.72 -11.64
C ALA A 7 41.82 5.50 -11.58
N SER A 8 42.33 4.28 -11.45
CA SER A 8 41.52 3.06 -11.46
C SER A 8 40.93 2.68 -10.10
N ALA A 9 41.46 3.21 -8.99
CA ALA A 9 40.97 2.88 -7.64
C ALA A 9 39.72 3.68 -7.23
N VAL A 10 39.45 4.84 -7.85
CA VAL A 10 38.32 5.71 -7.49
C VAL A 10 37.03 5.30 -8.22
N ALA A 11 37.12 4.73 -9.42
CA ALA A 11 35.95 4.35 -10.22
C ALA A 11 35.17 3.14 -9.66
N LEU A 12 35.81 2.25 -8.89
CA LEU A 12 35.18 1.06 -8.30
C LEU A 12 34.47 1.33 -6.95
N ALA A 13 34.65 2.51 -6.36
CA ALA A 13 34.04 2.86 -5.07
C ALA A 13 32.63 3.50 -5.21
N VAL A 14 32.22 3.91 -6.41
CA VAL A 14 30.95 4.65 -6.62
C VAL A 14 29.78 3.73 -7.05
N GLY A 15 30.04 2.49 -7.50
CA GLY A 15 29.00 1.56 -7.95
C GLY A 15 28.25 0.81 -6.84
N GLY A 16 28.57 1.03 -5.56
CA GLY A 16 28.11 0.19 -4.45
C GLY A 16 26.81 0.62 -3.76
N PHE A 17 26.21 1.77 -4.12
CA PHE A 17 25.03 2.30 -3.44
C PHE A 17 23.84 2.48 -4.40
N ALA A 18 23.56 1.48 -5.22
CA ALA A 18 22.20 1.30 -5.72
C ALA A 18 21.38 0.77 -4.54
N SER A 19 20.94 1.66 -3.64
CA SER A 19 19.93 1.30 -2.66
C SER A 19 18.72 0.83 -3.46
N ALA A 20 18.39 -0.45 -3.36
CA ALA A 20 17.15 -0.96 -3.89
C ALA A 20 16.04 -0.13 -3.24
N ALA A 21 15.41 0.74 -4.01
CA ALA A 21 14.21 1.45 -3.61
C ALA A 21 13.11 0.38 -3.54
N ASN A 22 13.07 -0.32 -2.41
CA ASN A 22 11.99 -1.23 -2.10
C ASN A 22 10.84 -0.35 -1.64
N ALA A 23 9.83 -0.22 -2.48
CA ALA A 23 8.58 0.42 -2.15
C ALA A 23 7.99 -0.30 -0.93
N ALA A 24 8.02 0.36 0.22
CA ALA A 24 7.51 -0.19 1.45
C ALA A 24 5.99 -0.04 1.47
N PRO A 25 5.24 -1.04 1.92
CA PRO A 25 3.80 -0.92 2.10
C PRO A 25 3.42 0.30 2.95
N VAL A 26 2.34 0.97 2.57
CA VAL A 26 1.83 2.18 3.22
C VAL A 26 0.53 1.83 3.94
N GLN A 27 0.43 2.23 5.21
CA GLN A 27 -0.82 2.13 5.95
C GLN A 27 -1.68 3.36 5.68
N TRP A 28 -2.86 3.15 5.13
CA TRP A 28 -3.87 4.14 4.84
C TRP A 28 -4.95 4.13 5.91
N THR A 29 -5.20 5.29 6.52
CA THR A 29 -6.18 5.44 7.62
C THR A 29 -7.32 6.34 7.18
N LEU A 30 -8.55 5.86 7.37
CA LEU A 30 -9.77 6.64 7.13
C LEU A 30 -9.85 7.78 8.15
N THR A 31 -9.87 9.02 7.66
CA THR A 31 -9.88 10.23 8.48
C THR A 31 -11.09 11.09 8.13
N ASN A 32 -11.89 11.43 9.15
CA ASN A 32 -13.10 12.24 9.02
C ASN A 32 -14.10 11.74 7.96
N VAL A 33 -14.18 10.41 7.78
CA VAL A 33 -15.13 9.81 6.84
C VAL A 33 -16.53 9.83 7.45
N GLN A 34 -17.45 10.53 6.80
CA GLN A 34 -18.83 10.71 7.23
C GLN A 34 -19.78 10.43 6.07
N PHE A 35 -20.87 9.73 6.37
CA PHE A 35 -21.94 9.45 5.43
C PHE A 35 -23.02 10.56 5.47
N VAL A 36 -23.84 10.64 4.42
CA VAL A 36 -24.92 11.65 4.30
C VAL A 36 -25.98 11.57 5.41
N ASP A 37 -26.12 10.42 6.05
CA ASP A 37 -27.04 10.18 7.17
C ASP A 37 -26.39 10.46 8.56
N GLY A 38 -25.17 10.99 8.57
CA GLY A 38 -24.48 11.43 9.78
C GLY A 38 -23.58 10.40 10.46
N GLY A 39 -23.67 9.11 10.12
CA GLY A 39 -22.73 8.14 10.69
C GLY A 39 -21.38 8.13 9.98
N ARG A 40 -20.46 7.29 10.44
CA ARG A 40 -19.02 7.46 10.20
C ARG A 40 -18.37 6.14 9.82
N ALA A 41 -17.27 6.23 9.06
CA ALA A 41 -16.36 5.11 8.82
C ALA A 41 -15.00 5.41 9.46
N THR A 42 -14.41 4.40 10.11
CA THR A 42 -13.11 4.51 10.78
C THR A 42 -12.30 3.24 10.57
N GLY A 43 -10.97 3.36 10.61
CA GLY A 43 -10.09 2.20 10.50
C GLY A 43 -8.94 2.42 9.53
N SER A 44 -8.28 1.33 9.17
CA SER A 44 -7.11 1.38 8.28
C SER A 44 -6.96 0.10 7.46
N TYR A 45 -6.12 0.20 6.44
CA TYR A 45 -5.65 -0.92 5.62
C TYR A 45 -4.21 -0.62 5.18
N VAL A 46 -3.51 -1.63 4.66
CA VAL A 46 -2.18 -1.50 4.09
C VAL A 46 -2.28 -1.69 2.58
N PHE A 47 -1.64 -0.80 1.83
CA PHE A 47 -1.53 -0.88 0.38
C PHE A 47 -0.05 -1.01 -0.02
N ASP A 48 0.23 -1.93 -0.92
CA ASP A 48 1.54 -2.11 -1.56
C ASP A 48 1.40 -1.74 -3.04
N ALA A 49 1.96 -0.59 -3.43
CA ALA A 49 1.82 -0.11 -4.81
C ALA A 49 2.69 -0.89 -5.80
N SER A 50 3.68 -1.67 -5.34
CA SER A 50 4.46 -2.55 -6.22
C SER A 50 3.65 -3.75 -6.70
N THR A 51 2.72 -4.22 -5.87
CA THR A 51 1.91 -5.41 -6.15
C THR A 51 0.43 -5.08 -6.38
N GLY A 52 0.01 -3.83 -6.19
CA GLY A 52 -1.40 -3.43 -6.23
C GLY A 52 -2.24 -4.13 -5.16
N THR A 53 -1.62 -4.61 -4.07
CA THR A 53 -2.28 -5.47 -3.09
C THR A 53 -2.71 -4.69 -1.86
N ILE A 54 -3.95 -4.95 -1.43
CA ILE A 54 -4.50 -4.44 -0.16
C ILE A 54 -4.49 -5.56 0.88
N SER A 55 -4.06 -5.24 2.09
CA SER A 55 -3.98 -6.18 3.21
C SER A 55 -4.26 -5.48 4.55
N GLY A 56 -4.34 -6.24 5.65
CA GLY A 56 -4.49 -5.69 7.00
C GLY A 56 -5.72 -4.80 7.17
N VAL A 57 -6.80 -5.09 6.44
CA VAL A 57 -8.03 -4.31 6.47
C VAL A 57 -8.68 -4.46 7.85
N ASN A 58 -8.96 -3.33 8.49
CA ASN A 58 -9.73 -3.25 9.71
C ASN A 58 -10.50 -1.94 9.68
N ILE A 59 -11.70 -1.98 9.08
CA ILE A 59 -12.58 -0.83 8.91
C ILE A 59 -13.92 -1.14 9.59
N SER A 60 -14.49 -0.14 10.25
CA SER A 60 -15.81 -0.20 10.85
C SER A 60 -16.65 1.01 10.47
N THR A 61 -17.96 0.80 10.39
CA THR A 61 -18.95 1.85 10.18
C THR A 61 -19.92 1.91 11.34
N THR A 62 -20.36 3.11 11.71
CA THR A 62 -21.42 3.27 12.72
C THR A 62 -22.78 3.05 12.09
N GLY A 63 -23.68 2.37 12.82
CA GLY A 63 -25.07 2.27 12.42
C GLY A 63 -25.82 3.59 12.56
N THR A 64 -26.92 3.71 11.83
CA THR A 64 -27.91 4.78 11.83
C THR A 64 -29.30 4.15 11.75
N GLU A 65 -30.37 4.96 11.80
CA GLU A 65 -31.73 4.43 11.66
C GLU A 65 -31.89 3.72 10.31
N GLY A 66 -32.22 2.42 10.35
CA GLY A 66 -32.38 1.59 9.15
C GLY A 66 -31.09 1.00 8.56
N THR A 67 -29.91 1.38 9.04
CA THR A 67 -28.63 0.81 8.57
C THR A 67 -27.78 0.32 9.75
N PRO A 68 -27.54 -1.00 9.90
CA PRO A 68 -26.75 -1.51 11.01
C PRO A 68 -25.26 -1.14 10.87
N ALA A 69 -24.53 -1.16 11.99
CA ALA A 69 -23.07 -1.07 11.97
C ALA A 69 -22.47 -2.27 11.22
N ALA A 70 -21.33 -2.07 10.55
CA ALA A 70 -20.62 -3.13 9.87
C ALA A 70 -19.11 -3.07 10.13
N THR A 71 -18.45 -4.22 9.97
CA THR A 71 -17.00 -4.34 9.99
C THR A 71 -16.52 -5.02 8.71
N PHE A 72 -15.39 -4.54 8.20
CA PHE A 72 -14.77 -5.02 6.98
C PHE A 72 -13.33 -5.41 7.28
N VAL A 73 -12.94 -6.59 6.80
CA VAL A 73 -11.61 -7.16 7.10
C VAL A 73 -10.90 -7.72 5.86
N THR A 74 -11.52 -7.60 4.68
CA THR A 74 -10.94 -8.01 3.41
C THR A 74 -11.47 -7.13 2.27
N THR A 75 -10.89 -7.26 1.09
CA THR A 75 -11.34 -6.59 -0.14
C THR A 75 -11.95 -7.58 -1.13
N CYS A 76 -12.69 -7.05 -2.09
CA CYS A 76 -13.00 -7.77 -3.33
C CYS A 76 -11.76 -7.88 -4.22
N ASN A 77 -11.51 -9.05 -4.79
CA ASN A 77 -10.39 -9.30 -5.70
C ASN A 77 -10.76 -10.14 -6.94
N GLY A 78 -12.06 -10.29 -7.24
CA GLY A 78 -12.56 -11.07 -8.38
C GLY A 78 -12.76 -12.54 -8.10
N THR A 79 -12.15 -13.08 -7.04
CA THR A 79 -12.38 -14.47 -6.62
C THR A 79 -13.54 -14.57 -5.63
N ASN A 80 -13.78 -13.51 -4.86
CA ASN A 80 -14.77 -13.46 -3.79
C ASN A 80 -15.91 -12.46 -4.04
N CYS A 81 -15.87 -11.75 -5.16
CA CYS A 81 -16.88 -10.77 -5.56
C CYS A 81 -16.58 -10.28 -6.99
N SER A 82 -17.62 -10.11 -7.79
CA SER A 82 -17.54 -9.72 -9.21
C SER A 82 -17.51 -8.21 -9.41
N ALA A 83 -17.82 -7.43 -8.37
CA ALA A 83 -17.72 -5.97 -8.35
C ALA A 83 -16.25 -5.49 -8.27
N VAL A 84 -15.36 -6.10 -9.06
CA VAL A 84 -13.93 -5.76 -9.07
C VAL A 84 -13.75 -4.37 -9.68
N PRO A 85 -13.13 -3.44 -8.95
CA PRO A 85 -12.70 -2.20 -9.54
C PRO A 85 -11.53 -2.43 -10.51
N PRO A 86 -11.52 -1.77 -11.69
CA PRO A 86 -10.41 -1.92 -12.64
C PRO A 86 -9.07 -1.42 -12.07
N ASP A 87 -9.10 -0.45 -11.14
CA ASP A 87 -7.92 0.19 -10.57
C ASP A 87 -7.95 0.13 -9.03
N PRO A 88 -7.36 -0.89 -8.38
CA PRO A 88 -7.37 -1.05 -6.92
C PRO A 88 -6.59 0.05 -6.17
N GLU A 89 -5.79 0.82 -6.89
CA GLU A 89 -5.09 2.00 -6.40
C GLU A 89 -6.02 3.18 -6.10
N GLN A 90 -7.19 3.23 -6.72
CA GLN A 90 -8.13 4.35 -6.62
C GLN A 90 -9.53 3.91 -6.18
N TYR A 91 -10.00 2.78 -6.69
CA TYR A 91 -11.32 2.25 -6.39
C TYR A 91 -11.17 0.98 -5.56
N ILE A 92 -11.81 0.96 -4.39
CA ILE A 92 -11.63 -0.13 -3.43
C ILE A 92 -12.98 -0.59 -2.94
N VAL A 93 -13.20 -1.90 -2.90
CA VAL A 93 -14.39 -2.50 -2.31
C VAL A 93 -13.98 -3.34 -1.12
N PHE A 94 -14.45 -2.97 0.07
CA PHE A 94 -14.23 -3.69 1.31
C PHE A 94 -15.46 -4.52 1.66
N VAL A 95 -15.22 -5.76 2.09
CA VAL A 95 -16.27 -6.72 2.45
C VAL A 95 -15.97 -7.37 3.81
N PRO A 96 -16.95 -8.02 4.45
CA PRO A 96 -16.76 -8.72 5.72
C PRO A 96 -15.87 -9.96 5.58
N ALA A 97 -15.52 -10.58 6.71
CA ALA A 97 -14.64 -11.76 6.75
C ALA A 97 -15.23 -12.96 6.01
N ASP A 98 -16.53 -13.15 6.16
CA ASP A 98 -17.29 -14.18 5.48
C ASP A 98 -17.71 -13.63 4.11
N ASN A 99 -16.89 -13.96 3.11
CA ASN A 99 -16.96 -13.45 1.75
C ASN A 99 -17.23 -14.55 0.70
N SER A 100 -17.70 -15.73 1.14
CA SER A 100 -18.16 -16.79 0.21
C SER A 100 -19.60 -16.58 -0.26
N ASP A 101 -20.40 -15.86 0.53
CA ASP A 101 -21.74 -15.42 0.15
C ASP A 101 -21.99 -14.03 0.71
N LEU A 102 -21.97 -13.02 -0.15
CA LEU A 102 -22.17 -11.64 0.27
C LEU A 102 -23.66 -11.26 0.40
N THR A 103 -24.60 -12.14 0.07
CA THR A 103 -26.04 -11.82 0.09
C THR A 103 -26.47 -11.30 1.47
N GLY A 104 -27.04 -10.09 1.50
CA GLY A 104 -27.48 -9.44 2.72
C GLY A 104 -26.35 -8.86 3.59
N LYS A 105 -25.09 -8.97 3.16
CA LYS A 105 -23.93 -8.37 3.85
C LYS A 105 -23.66 -6.97 3.32
N GLN A 106 -23.11 -6.12 4.19
CA GLN A 106 -22.68 -4.78 3.78
C GLN A 106 -21.33 -4.83 3.06
N ALA A 107 -21.19 -3.99 2.04
CA ALA A 107 -19.93 -3.70 1.35
C ALA A 107 -19.69 -2.18 1.35
N LEU A 108 -18.44 -1.78 1.53
CA LEU A 108 -18.00 -0.37 1.49
C LEU A 108 -17.18 -0.13 0.23
N TYR A 109 -17.66 0.78 -0.60
CA TYR A 109 -17.01 1.25 -1.82
C TYR A 109 -16.34 2.58 -1.54
N LEU A 110 -15.04 2.67 -1.81
CA LEU A 110 -14.29 3.92 -1.80
C LEU A 110 -13.86 4.26 -3.22
N ASP A 111 -14.10 5.51 -3.60
CA ASP A 111 -13.52 6.15 -4.78
C ASP A 111 -12.62 7.29 -4.30
N LEU A 112 -11.33 7.19 -4.59
CA LEU A 112 -10.33 8.16 -4.20
C LEU A 112 -10.10 9.18 -5.33
N SER A 113 -9.80 10.42 -4.96
CA SER A 113 -9.51 11.50 -5.94
C SER A 113 -8.20 11.31 -6.72
N SER A 114 -7.34 10.40 -6.27
CA SER A 114 -6.11 10.00 -6.97
C SER A 114 -5.69 8.59 -6.57
N ALA A 115 -4.87 7.94 -7.39
CA ALA A 115 -4.23 6.67 -7.08
C ALA A 115 -3.35 6.75 -5.81
N MET A 116 -3.39 5.71 -4.98
CA MET A 116 -2.49 5.52 -3.86
C MET A 116 -1.06 5.23 -4.35
N THR A 117 -0.06 5.70 -3.62
CA THR A 117 1.36 5.47 -3.95
C THR A 117 2.17 5.12 -2.70
N ASP A 118 3.38 4.59 -2.90
CA ASP A 118 4.30 4.26 -1.79
C ASP A 118 4.83 5.49 -1.05
N ALA A 119 4.62 6.69 -1.59
CA ALA A 119 4.93 7.93 -0.90
C ALA A 119 3.93 8.24 0.23
N GLY A 120 2.77 7.56 0.25
CA GLY A 120 1.66 7.89 1.14
C GLY A 120 1.08 9.27 0.83
N GLY A 121 0.68 9.99 1.87
CA GLY A 121 0.09 11.33 1.76
C GLY A 121 -1.38 11.37 2.15
N THR A 122 -2.10 12.37 1.67
CA THR A 122 -3.53 12.54 1.96
C THR A 122 -4.29 12.52 0.64
N ILE A 123 -5.27 11.63 0.52
CA ILE A 123 -6.10 11.52 -0.67
C ILE A 123 -7.57 11.71 -0.26
N PRO A 124 -8.22 12.79 -0.72
CA PRO A 124 -9.66 12.97 -0.56
C PRO A 124 -10.46 11.82 -1.14
N ILE A 125 -11.53 11.42 -0.46
CA ILE A 125 -12.56 10.53 -1.00
C ILE A 125 -13.50 11.37 -1.86
N ASN A 126 -13.77 10.91 -3.09
CA ASN A 126 -14.69 11.60 -3.98
C ASN A 126 -16.10 11.54 -3.40
N PRO A 127 -16.71 12.69 -3.02
CA PRO A 127 -18.09 12.70 -2.61
C PRO A 127 -18.99 12.38 -3.81
N PRO A 128 -20.27 12.02 -3.59
CA PRO A 128 -21.23 11.90 -4.67
C PRO A 128 -21.33 13.23 -5.41
N GLN A 129 -20.67 13.34 -6.57
CA GLN A 129 -20.91 14.46 -7.46
C GLN A 129 -22.30 14.29 -8.08
N GLY A 130 -23.05 15.38 -8.26
CA GLY A 130 -24.31 15.32 -9.00
C GLY A 130 -24.07 14.63 -10.34
N GLU A 131 -24.94 13.69 -10.70
CA GLU A 131 -24.80 12.96 -11.95
C GLU A 131 -24.68 13.95 -13.12
N PRO A 132 -23.68 13.82 -14.00
CA PRO A 132 -23.67 14.60 -15.21
C PRO A 132 -24.92 14.22 -16.01
N GLU A 133 -25.76 15.22 -16.25
CA GLU A 133 -27.04 15.10 -16.95
C GLU A 133 -26.84 14.33 -18.27
N GLY A 134 -27.40 13.10 -18.35
CA GLY A 134 -27.35 12.27 -19.56
C GLY A 134 -26.48 11.00 -19.52
N GLN A 135 -25.86 10.62 -18.39
CA GLN A 135 -25.23 9.29 -18.26
C GLN A 135 -26.21 8.22 -17.74
N PRO A 136 -26.13 6.96 -18.23
CA PRO A 136 -26.96 5.88 -17.71
C PRO A 136 -26.64 5.60 -16.23
N GLU A 137 -27.68 5.51 -15.39
CA GLU A 137 -27.61 5.35 -13.91
C GLU A 137 -26.65 4.22 -13.46
N ALA A 138 -26.50 3.16 -14.25
CA ALA A 138 -25.59 2.04 -13.96
C ALA A 138 -24.09 2.40 -13.97
N VAL A 139 -23.70 3.47 -14.69
CA VAL A 139 -22.30 3.96 -14.73
C VAL A 139 -22.03 4.93 -13.59
N ALA A 140 -23.06 5.61 -13.07
CA ALA A 140 -22.93 6.64 -12.05
C ALA A 140 -22.59 6.11 -10.66
N LEU A 141 -22.90 4.84 -10.35
CA LEU A 141 -22.63 4.25 -9.04
C LEU A 141 -21.16 3.82 -8.86
N ARG A 142 -20.45 3.49 -9.94
CA ARG A 142 -19.05 3.02 -9.85
C ARG A 142 -18.04 4.12 -9.51
N THR A 143 -18.44 5.38 -9.60
CA THR A 143 -17.60 6.58 -9.38
C THR A 143 -17.99 7.34 -8.11
N LYS A 144 -18.58 6.65 -7.14
CA LYS A 144 -19.00 7.26 -5.87
C LYS A 144 -18.57 6.38 -4.71
N ALA A 145 -18.17 7.01 -3.61
CA ALA A 145 -17.94 6.30 -2.36
C ALA A 145 -19.26 6.14 -1.59
N PHE A 146 -19.58 4.91 -1.18
CA PHE A 146 -20.82 4.59 -0.46
C PHE A 146 -20.68 3.25 0.28
N THR A 147 -21.64 2.95 1.16
CA THR A 147 -21.86 1.60 1.69
C THR A 147 -23.26 1.12 1.31
N GLY A 148 -23.39 -0.18 1.04
CA GLY A 148 -24.65 -0.80 0.62
C GLY A 148 -24.70 -2.26 1.02
N VAL A 149 -25.86 -2.90 0.88
CA VAL A 149 -26.06 -4.32 1.19
C VAL A 149 -26.08 -5.12 -0.09
N CYS A 150 -25.23 -6.12 -0.27
CA CYS A 150 -25.19 -6.92 -1.50
C CYS A 150 -26.49 -7.73 -1.69
N GLN A 151 -27.03 -7.78 -2.92
CA GLN A 151 -28.25 -8.55 -3.23
C GLN A 151 -27.98 -9.98 -3.68
N ASP A 152 -26.74 -10.28 -4.06
CA ASP A 152 -26.30 -11.57 -4.55
C ASP A 152 -24.98 -11.99 -3.88
N ILE A 153 -24.58 -13.22 -4.20
CA ILE A 153 -23.43 -13.91 -3.61
C ILE A 153 -22.11 -13.16 -3.85
N ASP A 154 -22.01 -12.44 -4.97
CA ASP A 154 -20.78 -11.80 -5.46
C ASP A 154 -20.81 -10.25 -5.38
N CYS A 155 -21.89 -9.70 -4.80
CA CYS A 155 -22.18 -8.27 -4.73
C CYS A 155 -22.24 -7.54 -6.08
N GLU A 156 -22.73 -8.18 -7.14
CA GLU A 156 -22.91 -7.55 -8.46
C GLU A 156 -24.03 -6.52 -8.45
N ALA A 157 -25.14 -6.85 -7.79
CA ALA A 157 -26.28 -5.99 -7.62
C ALA A 157 -26.29 -5.35 -6.22
N LEU A 158 -26.38 -4.02 -6.21
CA LEU A 158 -26.58 -3.22 -5.00
C LEU A 158 -28.00 -2.63 -5.00
N PRO A 159 -28.72 -2.65 -3.88
CA PRO A 159 -30.03 -2.05 -3.73
C PRO A 159 -29.93 -0.53 -3.79
N GLY A 160 -31.04 0.13 -4.11
CA GLY A 160 -31.14 1.59 -4.08
C GLY A 160 -30.98 2.24 -2.70
N ASN A 161 -30.89 1.45 -1.61
CA ASN A 161 -30.59 1.96 -0.27
C ASN A 161 -29.08 2.10 -0.07
N LEU A 162 -28.47 2.99 -0.86
CA LEU A 162 -27.06 3.32 -0.77
C LEU A 162 -26.86 4.43 0.25
N ARG A 163 -25.86 4.24 1.11
CA ARG A 163 -25.45 5.24 2.07
C ARG A 163 -24.17 5.91 1.57
N MET A 164 -24.34 7.07 0.97
CA MET A 164 -23.25 7.80 0.31
C MET A 164 -22.29 8.42 1.33
N VAL A 165 -20.99 8.41 1.01
CA VAL A 165 -19.97 9.13 1.78
C VAL A 165 -20.05 10.61 1.43
N ALA A 166 -20.39 11.46 2.39
CA ALA A 166 -20.51 12.90 2.21
C ALA A 166 -19.15 13.61 2.22
N SER A 167 -18.21 13.12 3.03
CA SER A 167 -16.88 13.71 3.18
C SER A 167 -15.90 12.70 3.74
N GLY A 168 -14.61 12.95 3.54
CA GLY A 168 -13.54 12.20 4.19
C GLY A 168 -12.30 12.12 3.33
N GLN A 169 -11.26 11.52 3.89
CA GLN A 169 -10.00 11.28 3.20
C GLN A 169 -9.32 10.04 3.76
N VAL A 170 -8.40 9.47 3.01
CA VAL A 170 -7.44 8.48 3.50
C VAL A 170 -6.09 9.15 3.68
N VAL A 171 -5.43 8.84 4.80
CA VAL A 171 -4.09 9.35 5.13
C VAL A 171 -3.11 8.18 5.16
N GLY A 172 -2.23 8.14 4.18
CA GLY A 172 -1.17 7.16 3.99
C GLY A 172 0.09 7.55 4.75
N ARG A 173 0.58 6.63 5.59
CA ARG A 173 1.88 6.74 6.26
C ARG A 173 2.68 5.48 5.99
N ALA A 174 3.96 5.63 5.69
CA ALA A 174 4.86 4.50 5.53
C ALA A 174 4.76 3.57 6.75
N VAL A 175 4.51 2.29 6.51
CA VAL A 175 4.64 1.31 7.58
C VAL A 175 6.13 1.25 7.88
N ALA A 176 6.52 1.62 9.11
CA ALA A 176 7.89 1.38 9.53
C ALA A 176 8.13 -0.12 9.41
N ALA A 177 8.94 -0.54 8.45
CA ALA A 177 9.35 -1.93 8.36
C ALA A 177 9.86 -2.32 9.75
N PRO A 178 9.43 -3.47 10.30
CA PRO A 178 10.02 -3.95 11.55
C PRO A 178 11.52 -3.91 11.33
N ALA A 179 12.25 -3.19 12.20
CA ALA A 179 13.67 -2.92 12.01
C ALA A 179 14.33 -4.23 11.62
N SER A 180 14.67 -4.35 10.33
CA SER A 180 15.32 -5.55 9.83
C SER A 180 16.52 -5.71 10.74
N THR A 181 16.63 -6.83 11.42
CA THR A 181 17.82 -7.14 12.20
C THR A 181 18.96 -6.84 11.25
N THR A 182 19.69 -5.75 11.51
CA THR A 182 20.72 -5.28 10.60
C THR A 182 21.63 -6.47 10.46
N ALA A 183 21.59 -7.11 9.29
CA ALA A 183 22.43 -8.25 9.03
C ALA A 183 23.82 -7.72 9.33
N VAL A 184 24.40 -8.17 10.44
CA VAL A 184 25.76 -7.79 10.82
C VAL A 184 26.53 -8.09 9.55
N PRO A 185 27.18 -7.10 8.92
CA PRO A 185 27.84 -7.31 7.64
C PRO A 185 28.88 -8.38 7.89
N MET A 186 28.50 -9.63 7.62
CA MET A 186 29.42 -10.74 7.58
C MET A 186 30.19 -10.43 6.32
N MET A 187 31.38 -9.88 6.49
CA MET A 187 32.31 -9.73 5.39
C MET A 187 32.29 -11.06 4.65
N ALA A 188 31.94 -11.03 3.35
CA ALA A 188 31.92 -12.24 2.55
C ALA A 188 33.27 -12.97 2.79
N PRO A 189 33.29 -14.30 2.91
CA PRO A 189 34.52 -15.04 3.19
C PRO A 189 35.68 -14.61 2.25
N TRP A 190 35.33 -14.25 1.02
CA TRP A 190 36.23 -13.71 0.01
C TRP A 190 36.81 -12.33 0.33
N SER A 191 36.07 -11.44 1.00
CA SER A 191 36.57 -10.14 1.45
C SER A 191 37.66 -10.29 2.49
N LEU A 192 37.48 -11.21 3.45
CA LEU A 192 38.51 -11.54 4.45
C LEU A 192 39.74 -12.20 3.80
N ALA A 193 39.51 -13.08 2.82
CA ALA A 193 40.60 -13.69 2.05
C ALA A 193 41.40 -12.63 1.27
N LEU A 194 40.73 -11.69 0.60
CA LEU A 194 41.39 -10.60 -0.13
C LEU A 194 42.11 -9.63 0.80
N LEU A 195 41.52 -9.31 1.97
CA LEU A 195 42.15 -8.45 2.96
C LEU A 195 43.43 -9.10 3.53
N SER A 196 43.40 -10.41 3.81
CA SER A 196 44.57 -11.14 4.30
C SER A 196 45.67 -11.27 3.24
N LEU A 197 45.31 -11.49 1.98
CA LEU A 197 46.23 -11.47 0.83
C LEU A 197 46.86 -10.09 0.60
N LEU A 198 46.15 -8.99 0.92
CA LEU A 198 46.69 -7.63 0.83
C LEU A 198 47.62 -7.29 2.01
N LEU A 199 47.29 -7.71 3.23
CA LEU A 199 48.05 -7.36 4.43
C LEU A 199 49.38 -8.12 4.55
N ALA A 200 49.43 -9.40 4.13
CA ALA A 200 50.65 -10.22 4.21
C ALA A 200 51.88 -9.63 3.48
N PRO A 201 51.79 -9.21 2.19
CA PRO A 201 52.93 -8.60 1.49
C PRO A 201 53.30 -7.21 2.03
N LEU A 202 52.33 -6.43 2.53
CA LEU A 202 52.61 -5.14 3.17
C LEU A 202 53.42 -5.31 4.46
N ALA A 203 53.08 -6.29 5.30
CA ALA A 203 53.82 -6.63 6.51
C ALA A 203 55.26 -7.09 6.19
N TRP A 204 55.42 -7.93 5.16
CA TRP A 204 56.73 -8.38 4.70
C TRP A 204 57.62 -7.23 4.20
N LEU A 205 57.05 -6.32 3.39
CA LEU A 205 57.75 -5.12 2.92
C LEU A 205 58.17 -4.20 4.07
N HIS A 206 57.33 -4.05 5.10
CA HIS A 206 57.66 -3.24 6.28
C HIS A 206 58.83 -3.84 7.07
N LYS A 207 58.81 -5.15 7.33
CA LYS A 207 59.90 -5.85 8.03
C LYS A 207 61.23 -5.75 7.28
N ARG A 208 61.21 -5.89 5.95
CA ARG A 208 62.42 -5.81 5.11
C ARG A 208 63.04 -4.41 5.09
N ARG A 209 62.23 -3.36 5.28
CA ARG A 209 62.73 -1.98 5.42
C ARG A 209 63.41 -1.70 6.75
N GLN A 210 63.04 -2.39 7.83
CA GLN A 210 63.67 -2.19 9.15
C GLN A 210 64.98 -2.96 9.35
N GLN A 211 65.27 -3.94 8.49
CA GLN A 211 66.51 -4.72 8.53
C GLN A 211 67.64 -4.14 7.66
N ARG A 212 67.41 -2.98 7.04
CA ARG A 212 68.41 -2.20 6.31
C ARG A 212 68.69 -0.92 7.07
#